data_AF-A0AAD8HGH9-F1
#
_entry.id   AF-A0AAD8HGH9-F1
#
_cell.length_a   1.000
_cell.length_b   1.000
_cell.length_c   1.000
_cell.angle_alpha   90.00
_cell.angle_beta   90.00
_cell.angle_gamma   90.00
#
_symmetry.space_group_name_H-M   'P 1'
#
loop_
_entity.id
_entity.type
_entity.pdbx_description
1 polymer ?
#
loop_
_entity_poly.entity_id
_entity_poly.type
_entity_poly.pdbx_seq_one_letter_code
_entity_poly.pdbx_strand_id
1 'polypeptide(L)'
;MLCSCGRRFLGREELEETERLLLFGNESELIMLPEYSNNSKARHYREQALDYYQSIHNPQTMDAMVPYVAINFFDRVISKNRDPPKVLLNKQENFTLFIISCHSISSKLRENDFDIYKFLLDRKMKFGNQGLMKMEMKILHALDWKMKQTVPFRFVPYFLHFLTLPRGFTRLPVHKIIVWTQADIRFTKFRPSTVAASAILCALEKLFPDDPTDVTSVILSRYAHFDSTIKDELAECVEMMQTTYQNKMNSLVIATGLINDGVRTSQPLNLVPDEASTAPSGSGKESVEEGSQRHIKETVAEEASEAVAGIQMVPEQSLSPADGQESLEEGDRDRGKSQSLRKPVQ
;
A
#
# COMPACT_ATOMS: atom_id res chain seq x y z
N MET A 1 -7.08 -5.53 55.63
CA MET A 1 -6.86 -6.24 54.36
C MET A 1 -7.26 -5.30 53.23
N LEU A 2 -6.32 -4.60 52.62
CA LEU A 2 -6.57 -3.81 51.41
C LEU A 2 -6.00 -4.59 50.23
N CYS A 3 -6.88 -4.92 49.29
CA CYS A 3 -6.55 -5.63 48.06
C CYS A 3 -5.85 -4.66 47.10
N SER A 4 -4.53 -4.77 46.97
CA SER A 4 -3.75 -4.05 45.99
C SER A 4 -3.90 -4.73 44.62
N CYS A 5 -4.84 -4.25 43.81
CA CYS A 5 -4.93 -4.58 42.39
C CYS A 5 -3.79 -3.87 41.64
N GLY A 6 -2.65 -4.55 41.55
CA GLY A 6 -1.51 -4.07 40.77
C GLY A 6 -1.83 -4.14 39.27
N ARG A 7 -2.03 -2.99 38.63
CA ARG A 7 -1.89 -2.87 37.17
C ARG A 7 -0.44 -3.21 36.83
N ARG A 8 -0.21 -4.41 36.31
CA ARG A 8 1.06 -4.77 35.68
C ARG A 8 1.23 -3.88 34.44
N PHE A 9 2.19 -2.97 34.49
CA PHE A 9 2.71 -2.35 33.28
C PHE A 9 3.48 -3.43 32.52
N LEU A 10 3.06 -3.75 31.30
CA LEU A 10 3.77 -4.67 30.42
C LEU A 10 5.14 -4.07 30.09
N GLY A 11 6.19 -4.89 30.14
CA GLY A 11 7.53 -4.47 29.71
C GLY A 11 7.56 -4.13 28.22
N ARG A 12 8.54 -3.33 27.78
CA ARG A 12 8.73 -2.97 26.35
C ARG A 12 8.79 -4.22 25.44
N GLU A 13 9.47 -5.28 25.88
CA GLU A 13 9.55 -6.54 25.15
C GLU A 13 8.20 -7.30 25.09
N GLU A 14 7.41 -7.28 26.17
CA GLU A 14 6.07 -7.90 26.21
C GLU A 14 5.06 -7.13 25.32
N LEU A 15 5.20 -5.81 25.24
CA LEU A 15 4.42 -4.95 24.34
C LEU A 15 4.77 -5.24 22.88
N GLU A 16 6.06 -5.33 22.54
CA GLU A 16 6.54 -5.68 21.20
C GLU A 16 6.08 -7.08 20.77
N GLU A 17 6.08 -8.05 21.68
CA GLU A 17 5.59 -9.41 21.41
C GLU A 17 4.06 -9.46 21.20
N THR A 18 3.30 -8.71 21.99
CA THR A 18 1.84 -8.61 21.84
C THR A 18 1.48 -7.94 20.50
N GLU A 19 2.17 -6.85 20.15
CA GLU A 19 1.97 -6.15 18.88
C GLU A 19 2.34 -7.04 17.69
N ARG A 20 3.43 -7.80 17.77
CA ARG A 20 3.81 -8.82 16.79
C ARG A 20 2.71 -9.86 16.61
N LEU A 21 2.22 -10.46 17.69
CA LEU A 21 1.16 -11.49 17.60
C LEU A 21 -0.14 -10.92 17.01
N LEU A 22 -0.50 -9.68 17.33
CA LEU A 22 -1.66 -9.01 16.76
C LEU A 22 -1.50 -8.70 15.27
N LEU A 23 -0.29 -8.31 14.85
CA LEU A 23 0.02 -7.95 13.47
C LEU A 23 0.03 -9.19 12.56
N PHE A 24 0.71 -10.26 12.97
CA PHE A 24 0.80 -11.52 12.20
C PHE A 24 -0.42 -12.43 12.36
N GLY A 25 -1.10 -12.42 13.52
CA GLY A 25 -2.24 -13.31 13.78
C GLY A 25 -3.47 -13.05 12.90
N ASN A 26 -3.59 -11.84 12.35
CA ASN A 26 -4.69 -11.45 11.45
C ASN A 26 -4.33 -11.58 9.96
N GLU A 27 -3.09 -11.97 9.65
CA GLU A 27 -2.59 -11.96 8.28
C GLU A 27 -3.21 -13.04 7.39
N SER A 28 -3.41 -14.23 7.96
CA SER A 28 -3.98 -15.39 7.27
C SER A 28 -5.44 -15.21 6.86
N GLU A 29 -6.20 -14.36 7.56
CA GLU A 29 -7.59 -14.05 7.20
C GLU A 29 -7.73 -13.17 5.94
N LEU A 30 -6.60 -12.68 5.43
CA LEU A 30 -6.54 -11.65 4.40
C LEU A 30 -5.84 -12.12 3.13
N ILE A 31 -5.36 -13.37 3.11
CA ILE A 31 -4.82 -13.98 1.91
C ILE A 31 -6.00 -14.33 1.00
N MET A 32 -5.86 -13.95 -0.27
CA MET A 32 -6.82 -14.30 -1.31
C MET A 32 -6.90 -15.82 -1.48
N LEU A 33 -8.04 -16.36 -1.90
CA LEU A 33 -8.11 -17.79 -2.24
C LEU A 33 -7.01 -18.13 -3.27
N PRO A 34 -6.31 -19.27 -3.16
CA PRO A 34 -5.14 -19.59 -3.98
C PRO A 34 -5.37 -19.49 -5.49
N GLU A 35 -6.61 -19.69 -5.94
CA GLU A 35 -6.97 -19.63 -7.36
C GLU A 35 -7.14 -18.18 -7.88
N TYR A 36 -7.25 -17.19 -6.99
CA TYR A 36 -7.53 -15.80 -7.33
C TYR A 36 -6.43 -15.19 -8.21
N SER A 37 -5.17 -15.38 -7.84
CA SER A 37 -4.01 -14.83 -8.56
C SER A 37 -3.91 -15.32 -10.01
N ASN A 38 -4.47 -16.49 -10.29
CA ASN A 38 -4.46 -17.14 -11.61
C ASN A 38 -5.78 -16.98 -12.37
N ASN A 39 -6.78 -16.29 -11.79
CA ASN A 39 -8.09 -16.14 -12.39
C ASN A 39 -8.10 -14.98 -13.42
N SER A 40 -8.25 -15.32 -14.70
CA SER A 40 -8.26 -14.35 -15.81
C SER A 40 -9.41 -13.35 -15.73
N LYS A 41 -10.58 -13.78 -15.25
CA LYS A 41 -11.75 -12.92 -15.07
C LYS A 41 -11.53 -11.92 -13.93
N ALA A 42 -10.97 -12.39 -12.81
CA ALA A 42 -10.59 -11.52 -11.70
C ALA A 42 -9.52 -10.50 -12.11
N ARG A 43 -8.51 -10.94 -12.87
CA ARG A 43 -7.48 -10.06 -13.46
C ARG A 43 -8.12 -8.95 -14.31
N HIS A 44 -9.02 -9.32 -15.22
CA HIS A 44 -9.70 -8.35 -16.07
C HIS A 44 -10.57 -7.35 -15.29
N TYR A 45 -11.22 -7.78 -14.22
CA TYR A 45 -11.94 -6.89 -13.32
C TYR A 45 -10.98 -5.95 -12.57
N ARG A 46 -9.88 -6.48 -12.07
CA ARG A 46 -8.88 -5.72 -11.32
C ARG A 46 -8.20 -4.66 -12.20
N GLU A 47 -7.86 -4.99 -13.45
CA GLU A 47 -7.35 -4.05 -14.45
C GLU A 47 -8.30 -2.87 -14.65
N GLN A 48 -9.60 -3.13 -14.87
CA GLN A 48 -10.58 -2.05 -15.01
C GLN A 48 -10.73 -1.18 -13.74
N ALA A 49 -10.59 -1.78 -12.56
CA ALA A 49 -10.62 -1.03 -11.30
C ALA A 49 -9.39 -0.13 -11.14
N LEU A 50 -8.21 -0.62 -11.52
CA LEU A 50 -6.97 0.15 -11.51
C LEU A 50 -7.00 1.28 -12.55
N ASP A 51 -7.51 1.01 -13.76
CA ASP A 51 -7.72 2.03 -14.79
C ASP A 51 -8.66 3.13 -14.30
N TYR A 52 -9.74 2.75 -13.60
CA TYR A 52 -10.63 3.71 -12.96
C TYR A 52 -9.87 4.59 -11.96
N TYR A 53 -9.09 4.00 -11.03
CA TYR A 53 -8.31 4.77 -10.06
C TYR A 53 -7.27 5.67 -10.71
N GLN A 54 -6.62 5.22 -11.78
CA GLN A 54 -5.68 6.02 -12.54
C GLN A 54 -6.39 7.23 -13.19
N SER A 55 -7.59 7.03 -13.74
CA SER A 55 -8.37 8.10 -14.36
C SER A 55 -8.85 9.17 -13.37
N ILE A 56 -8.99 8.80 -12.10
CA ILE A 56 -9.46 9.71 -11.04
C ILE A 56 -8.34 10.21 -10.13
N HIS A 57 -7.10 9.79 -10.37
CA HIS A 57 -5.97 10.09 -9.51
C HIS A 57 -5.68 11.59 -9.52
N ASN A 58 -5.62 12.18 -8.34
CA ASN A 58 -5.14 13.53 -8.13
C ASN A 58 -4.09 13.51 -7.00
N PRO A 59 -2.80 13.73 -7.32
CA PRO A 59 -1.71 13.74 -6.36
C PRO A 59 -1.91 14.67 -5.16
N GLN A 60 -2.62 15.79 -5.34
CA GLN A 60 -2.79 16.82 -4.32
C GLN A 60 -3.88 16.50 -3.31
N THR A 61 -4.82 15.63 -3.68
CA THR A 61 -6.05 15.43 -2.90
C THR A 61 -6.35 13.97 -2.59
N MET A 62 -5.68 13.02 -3.22
CA MET A 62 -5.97 11.59 -3.05
C MET A 62 -4.79 10.89 -2.40
N ASP A 63 -5.00 10.40 -1.18
CA ASP A 63 -4.04 9.56 -0.49
C ASP A 63 -3.87 8.23 -1.23
N ALA A 64 -2.63 7.86 -1.54
CA ALA A 64 -2.31 6.63 -2.27
C ALA A 64 -2.71 5.34 -1.54
N MET A 65 -2.91 5.39 -0.22
CA MET A 65 -3.43 4.25 0.56
C MET A 65 -4.90 3.98 0.30
N VAL A 66 -5.70 5.01 0.01
CA VAL A 66 -7.13 4.84 -0.23
C VAL A 66 -7.40 3.91 -1.40
N PRO A 67 -6.89 4.16 -2.63
CA PRO A 67 -7.09 3.21 -3.73
C PRO A 67 -6.41 1.87 -3.43
N TYR A 68 -5.30 1.87 -2.68
CA TYR A 68 -4.63 0.62 -2.33
C TYR A 68 -5.55 -0.31 -1.52
N VAL A 69 -6.07 0.20 -0.41
CA VAL A 69 -6.98 -0.51 0.48
C VAL A 69 -8.30 -0.82 -0.23
N ALA A 70 -8.78 0.06 -1.11
CA ALA A 70 -9.98 -0.18 -1.89
C ALA A 70 -9.82 -1.36 -2.86
N ILE A 71 -8.68 -1.50 -3.51
CA ILE A 71 -8.36 -2.69 -4.32
C ILE A 71 -8.29 -3.95 -3.46
N ASN A 72 -7.81 -3.87 -2.21
CA ASN A 72 -7.86 -5.01 -1.31
C ASN A 72 -9.31 -5.46 -1.00
N PHE A 73 -10.21 -4.52 -0.71
CA PHE A 73 -11.65 -4.81 -0.56
C PHE A 73 -12.23 -5.45 -1.83
N PHE A 74 -11.92 -4.86 -2.98
CA PHE A 74 -12.34 -5.36 -4.28
C PHE A 74 -11.89 -6.81 -4.50
N ASP A 75 -10.59 -7.04 -4.33
CA ASP A 75 -9.95 -8.33 -4.50
C ASP A 75 -10.66 -9.37 -3.63
N ARG A 76 -10.77 -9.13 -2.32
CA ARG A 76 -11.41 -10.04 -1.35
C ARG A 76 -12.84 -10.41 -1.73
N VAL A 77 -13.65 -9.44 -2.17
CA VAL A 77 -15.02 -9.69 -2.62
C VAL A 77 -15.04 -10.55 -3.88
N ILE A 78 -14.21 -10.25 -4.88
CA ILE A 78 -14.17 -11.03 -6.12
C ILE A 78 -13.63 -12.44 -5.88
N SER A 79 -12.68 -12.63 -4.97
CA SER A 79 -12.22 -13.97 -4.60
C SER A 79 -13.32 -14.82 -3.98
N LYS A 80 -14.10 -14.26 -3.05
CA LYS A 80 -15.20 -14.98 -2.40
C LYS A 80 -16.40 -15.22 -3.34
N ASN A 81 -16.78 -14.22 -4.12
CA ASN A 81 -18.03 -14.24 -4.90
C ASN A 81 -17.85 -14.57 -6.39
N ARG A 82 -16.60 -14.56 -6.91
CA ARG A 82 -16.22 -14.71 -8.34
C ARG A 82 -16.71 -13.60 -9.27
N ASP A 83 -17.71 -12.84 -8.86
CA ASP A 83 -18.35 -11.78 -9.61
C ASP A 83 -18.65 -10.56 -8.71
N PRO A 84 -18.66 -9.33 -9.27
CA PRO A 84 -19.11 -8.14 -8.56
C PRO A 84 -20.55 -8.31 -8.02
N PRO A 85 -20.84 -7.86 -6.79
CA PRO A 85 -22.20 -7.86 -6.28
C PRO A 85 -23.14 -7.06 -7.19
N LYS A 86 -24.40 -7.49 -7.30
CA LYS A 86 -25.39 -6.85 -8.18
C LYS A 86 -26.34 -5.96 -7.39
N VAL A 87 -26.40 -4.69 -7.75
CA VAL A 87 -27.32 -3.66 -7.24
C VAL A 87 -28.07 -2.99 -8.40
N LEU A 88 -27.38 -2.72 -9.51
CA LEU A 88 -27.95 -2.08 -10.70
C LEU A 88 -28.10 -3.10 -11.85
N LEU A 89 -29.08 -2.86 -12.73
CA LEU A 89 -29.31 -3.69 -13.92
C LEU A 89 -28.26 -3.43 -15.01
N ASN A 90 -27.85 -2.17 -15.18
CA ASN A 90 -26.77 -1.82 -16.10
C ASN A 90 -25.44 -2.36 -15.54
N LYS A 91 -24.81 -3.28 -16.28
CA LYS A 91 -23.59 -3.96 -15.85
C LYS A 91 -22.42 -3.00 -15.64
N GLN A 92 -22.26 -2.02 -16.54
CA GLN A 92 -21.15 -1.06 -16.46
C GLN A 92 -21.33 -0.14 -15.25
N GLU A 93 -22.53 0.43 -15.07
CA GLU A 93 -22.83 1.29 -13.93
C GLU A 93 -22.73 0.50 -12.61
N ASN A 94 -23.16 -0.77 -12.59
CA ASN A 94 -23.00 -1.63 -11.42
C ASN A 94 -21.53 -1.88 -11.08
N PHE A 95 -20.68 -2.07 -12.09
CA PHE A 95 -19.26 -2.30 -11.89
C PHE A 95 -18.55 -1.05 -11.36
N THR A 96 -18.83 0.11 -11.95
CA THR A 96 -18.35 1.41 -11.46
C THR A 96 -18.82 1.68 -10.03
N LEU A 97 -20.10 1.38 -9.73
CA LEU A 97 -20.65 1.46 -8.38
C LEU A 97 -19.89 0.57 -7.38
N PHE A 98 -19.53 -0.65 -7.77
CA PHE A 98 -18.75 -1.56 -6.94
C PHE A 98 -17.35 -0.97 -6.62
N ILE A 99 -16.63 -0.48 -7.64
CA ILE A 99 -15.31 0.15 -7.46
C ILE A 99 -15.42 1.35 -6.50
N ILE A 100 -16.37 2.25 -6.74
CA ILE A 100 -16.57 3.46 -5.92
C ILE A 100 -17.01 3.11 -4.49
N SER A 101 -17.76 2.03 -4.30
CA SER A 101 -18.13 1.59 -2.95
C SER A 101 -16.92 1.05 -2.19
N CYS A 102 -16.01 0.31 -2.85
CA CYS A 102 -14.72 -0.06 -2.25
C CYS A 102 -13.89 1.18 -1.89
N HIS A 103 -13.85 2.20 -2.75
CA HIS A 103 -13.18 3.47 -2.48
C HIS A 103 -13.79 4.18 -1.27
N SER A 104 -15.11 4.34 -1.26
CA SER A 104 -15.85 5.01 -0.19
C SER A 104 -15.64 4.34 1.16
N ILE A 105 -15.67 3.00 1.20
CA ILE A 105 -15.31 2.24 2.41
C ILE A 105 -13.88 2.55 2.85
N SER A 106 -12.93 2.51 1.91
CA SER A 106 -11.52 2.77 2.19
C SER A 106 -11.28 4.19 2.74
N SER A 107 -11.88 5.20 2.10
CA SER A 107 -11.85 6.59 2.55
C SER A 107 -12.47 6.74 3.93
N LYS A 108 -13.66 6.19 4.19
CA LYS A 108 -14.31 6.27 5.51
C LYS A 108 -13.50 5.63 6.66
N LEU A 109 -12.62 4.67 6.35
CA LEU A 109 -11.74 4.06 7.34
C LEU A 109 -10.47 4.88 7.61
N ARG A 110 -10.19 5.90 6.79
CA ARG A 110 -8.90 6.59 6.76
C ARG A 110 -8.99 8.10 6.87
N GLU A 111 -10.00 8.69 6.26
CA GLU A 111 -10.28 10.11 6.18
C GLU A 111 -11.48 10.43 7.08
N ASN A 112 -11.29 11.32 8.06
CA ASN A 112 -12.37 11.71 8.97
C ASN A 112 -13.46 12.54 8.27
N ASP A 113 -13.09 13.26 7.20
CA ASP A 113 -13.94 14.24 6.52
C ASP A 113 -14.28 13.85 5.07
N PHE A 114 -14.33 12.55 4.76
CA PHE A 114 -14.67 12.10 3.41
C PHE A 114 -16.13 12.42 3.05
N ASP A 115 -16.32 13.47 2.25
CA ASP A 115 -17.63 13.85 1.72
C ASP A 115 -17.98 13.03 0.46
N ILE A 116 -18.71 11.95 0.70
CA ILE A 116 -19.19 11.07 -0.36
C ILE A 116 -20.17 11.76 -1.33
N TYR A 117 -20.97 12.72 -0.86
CA TYR A 117 -21.91 13.42 -1.74
C TYR A 117 -21.16 14.28 -2.74
N LYS A 118 -20.17 15.04 -2.26
CA LYS A 118 -19.25 15.79 -3.11
C LYS A 118 -18.49 14.88 -4.07
N PHE A 119 -17.96 13.75 -3.58
CA PHE A 119 -17.25 12.78 -4.39
C PHE A 119 -18.09 12.24 -5.56
N LEU A 120 -19.36 11.91 -5.32
CA LEU A 120 -20.27 11.42 -6.37
C LEU A 120 -20.67 12.53 -7.35
N LEU A 121 -20.92 13.75 -6.85
CA LEU A 121 -21.34 14.91 -7.64
C LEU A 121 -20.22 15.37 -8.60
N ASP A 122 -19.01 15.56 -8.07
CA ASP A 122 -17.84 16.00 -8.84
C ASP A 122 -17.53 15.03 -9.99
N ARG A 123 -17.91 13.76 -9.83
CA ARG A 123 -17.71 12.68 -10.81
C ARG A 123 -18.94 12.37 -11.66
N LYS A 124 -20.02 13.16 -11.54
CA LYS A 124 -21.26 13.04 -12.34
C LYS A 124 -21.84 11.62 -12.33
N MET A 125 -21.79 10.95 -11.18
CA MET A 125 -22.27 9.57 -11.05
C MET A 125 -23.78 9.53 -11.21
N LYS A 126 -24.26 8.62 -12.06
CA LYS A 126 -25.70 8.47 -12.38
C LYS A 126 -26.50 7.76 -11.29
N PHE A 127 -25.82 7.01 -10.43
CA PHE A 127 -26.43 6.37 -9.27
C PHE A 127 -26.37 7.31 -8.06
N GLY A 128 -27.47 7.41 -7.32
CA GLY A 128 -27.54 8.20 -6.09
C GLY A 128 -26.93 7.48 -4.88
N ASN A 129 -26.89 8.18 -3.75
CA ASN A 129 -26.37 7.66 -2.48
C ASN A 129 -27.02 6.33 -2.06
N GLN A 130 -28.30 6.12 -2.36
CA GLN A 130 -28.98 4.85 -2.06
C GLN A 130 -28.34 3.64 -2.76
N GLY A 131 -27.87 3.80 -4.00
CA GLY A 131 -27.19 2.73 -4.72
C GLY A 131 -25.84 2.40 -4.09
N LEU A 132 -25.10 3.45 -3.72
CA LEU A 132 -23.83 3.34 -3.00
C LEU A 132 -24.00 2.60 -1.67
N MET A 133 -24.89 3.06 -0.80
CA MET A 133 -25.12 2.43 0.49
C MET A 133 -25.50 0.94 0.35
N LYS A 134 -26.35 0.60 -0.63
CA LYS A 134 -26.71 -0.81 -0.90
C LYS A 134 -25.52 -1.64 -1.34
N MET A 135 -24.63 -1.08 -2.16
CA MET A 135 -23.43 -1.76 -2.61
C MET A 135 -22.40 -1.89 -1.48
N GLU A 136 -22.17 -0.84 -0.70
CA GLU A 136 -21.33 -0.88 0.50
C GLU A 136 -21.80 -1.99 1.44
N MET A 137 -23.09 -2.03 1.77
CA MET A 137 -23.64 -3.10 2.61
C MET A 137 -23.38 -4.49 2.02
N LYS A 138 -23.51 -4.68 0.69
CA LYS A 138 -23.18 -5.96 0.05
C LYS A 138 -21.69 -6.31 0.18
N ILE A 139 -20.79 -5.34 0.07
CA ILE A 139 -19.35 -5.55 0.29
C ILE A 139 -19.10 -5.95 1.75
N LEU A 140 -19.64 -5.21 2.70
CA LEU A 140 -19.49 -5.46 4.14
C LEU A 140 -19.99 -6.86 4.51
N HIS A 141 -21.19 -7.23 4.03
CA HIS A 141 -21.74 -8.57 4.23
C HIS A 141 -20.92 -9.65 3.54
N ALA A 142 -20.44 -9.43 2.31
CA ALA A 142 -19.57 -10.38 1.63
C ALA A 142 -18.28 -10.63 2.43
N LEU A 143 -17.78 -9.63 3.15
CA LEU A 143 -16.56 -9.72 3.93
C LEU A 143 -16.80 -10.04 5.41
N ASP A 144 -18.02 -10.41 5.80
CA ASP A 144 -18.39 -10.71 7.18
C ASP A 144 -17.99 -9.58 8.15
N TRP A 145 -18.07 -8.33 7.67
CA TRP A 145 -17.66 -7.11 8.38
C TRP A 145 -16.20 -7.10 8.84
N LYS A 146 -15.35 -7.96 8.27
CA LYS A 146 -13.91 -8.00 8.53
C LYS A 146 -13.19 -6.86 7.81
N MET A 147 -13.35 -5.64 8.35
CA MET A 147 -12.85 -4.38 7.81
C MET A 147 -11.40 -4.09 8.16
N LYS A 148 -10.88 -4.75 9.21
CA LYS A 148 -9.50 -4.61 9.63
C LYS A 148 -8.60 -5.18 8.53
N GLN A 149 -8.10 -4.28 7.68
CA GLN A 149 -7.12 -4.65 6.67
C GLN A 149 -5.75 -4.66 7.31
N THR A 150 -5.06 -5.78 7.22
CA THR A 150 -3.61 -5.86 7.40
C THR A 150 -3.00 -5.71 6.01
N VAL A 151 -2.71 -4.46 5.62
CA VAL A 151 -2.01 -4.14 4.38
C VAL A 151 -0.50 -4.11 4.61
N PRO A 152 0.35 -4.32 3.58
CA PRO A 152 1.81 -4.38 3.76
C PRO A 152 2.40 -3.18 4.50
N PHE A 153 1.81 -1.98 4.30
CA PHE A 153 2.23 -0.74 4.97
C PHE A 153 2.28 -0.84 6.51
N ARG A 154 1.44 -1.69 7.12
CA ARG A 154 1.40 -1.92 8.58
C ARG A 154 2.64 -2.69 9.07
N PHE A 155 3.25 -3.51 8.21
CA PHE A 155 4.45 -4.29 8.54
C PHE A 155 5.75 -3.53 8.29
N VAL A 156 5.73 -2.48 7.47
CA VAL A 156 6.93 -1.67 7.17
C VAL A 156 7.58 -1.11 8.44
N PRO A 157 6.88 -0.39 9.34
CA PRO A 157 7.52 0.15 10.55
C PRO A 157 8.01 -0.96 11.48
N TYR A 158 7.28 -2.08 11.55
CA TYR A 158 7.67 -3.25 12.32
C TYR A 158 9.04 -3.79 11.87
N PHE A 159 9.22 -4.09 10.58
CA PHE A 159 10.50 -4.62 10.10
C PHE A 159 11.62 -3.59 10.22
N LEU A 160 11.38 -2.33 9.84
CA LEU A 160 12.39 -1.28 9.89
C LEU A 160 12.92 -1.02 11.30
N HIS A 161 12.11 -1.26 12.34
CA HIS A 161 12.54 -1.11 13.73
C HIS A 161 13.78 -1.95 14.08
N PHE A 162 13.96 -3.10 13.42
CA PHE A 162 15.05 -4.03 13.71
C PHE A 162 16.26 -3.88 12.79
N LEU A 163 16.20 -2.96 11.82
CA LEU A 163 17.25 -2.80 10.83
C LEU A 163 18.20 -1.66 11.18
N THR A 164 19.49 -1.88 10.92
CA THR A 164 20.44 -0.78 10.81
C THR A 164 20.31 -0.23 9.40
N LEU A 165 19.78 0.98 9.26
CA LEU A 165 19.45 1.56 7.96
C LEU A 165 20.57 2.48 7.45
N PRO A 166 20.86 2.48 6.14
CA PRO A 166 21.78 3.42 5.54
C PRO A 166 21.40 4.87 5.84
N ARG A 167 22.40 5.76 5.85
CA ARG A 167 22.15 7.21 5.94
C ARG A 167 21.30 7.67 4.76
N GLY A 168 20.25 8.44 5.04
CA GLY A 168 19.31 8.94 4.02
C GLY A 168 18.19 7.97 3.64
N PHE A 169 18.12 6.78 4.25
CA PHE A 169 16.99 5.88 4.06
C PHE A 169 15.68 6.54 4.51
N THR A 170 14.64 6.45 3.68
CA THR A 170 13.28 6.88 4.02
C THR A 170 12.28 5.77 3.70
N ARG A 171 11.10 5.84 4.30
CA ARG A 171 10.02 4.84 4.07
C ARG A 171 9.32 5.00 2.71
N LEU A 172 9.53 6.14 2.07
CA LEU A 172 8.77 6.55 0.90
C LEU A 172 9.01 5.65 -0.33
N PRO A 173 10.26 5.27 -0.68
CA PRO A 173 10.51 4.27 -1.72
C PRO A 173 9.85 2.92 -1.43
N VAL A 174 9.90 2.44 -0.19
CA VAL A 174 9.27 1.17 0.21
C VAL A 174 7.76 1.22 -0.03
N HIS A 175 7.09 2.27 0.43
CA HIS A 175 5.65 2.45 0.23
C HIS A 175 5.28 2.48 -1.26
N LYS A 176 6.11 3.07 -2.10
CA LYS A 176 5.87 3.14 -3.55
C LYS A 176 6.01 1.79 -4.24
N ILE A 177 7.04 1.03 -3.89
CA ILE A 177 7.21 -0.33 -4.39
C ILE A 177 6.00 -1.16 -4.01
N ILE A 178 5.51 -1.05 -2.77
CA ILE A 178 4.26 -1.68 -2.33
C ILE A 178 3.09 -1.25 -3.23
N VAL A 179 2.90 0.04 -3.48
CA VAL A 179 1.82 0.51 -4.39
C VAL A 179 1.97 -0.08 -5.80
N TRP A 180 3.18 -0.17 -6.35
CA TRP A 180 3.42 -0.74 -7.68
C TRP A 180 3.03 -2.21 -7.79
N THR A 181 3.12 -2.98 -6.70
CA THR A 181 2.63 -4.37 -6.69
C THR A 181 1.15 -4.48 -7.03
N GLN A 182 0.36 -3.42 -6.84
CA GLN A 182 -1.06 -3.45 -7.20
C GLN A 182 -1.29 -3.61 -8.70
N ALA A 183 -0.34 -3.26 -9.56
CA ALA A 183 -0.52 -3.47 -10.99
C ALA A 183 -0.56 -4.97 -11.36
N ASP A 184 -0.01 -5.85 -10.53
CA ASP A 184 0.11 -7.28 -10.82
C ASP A 184 -0.67 -8.12 -9.80
N ILE A 185 -1.69 -8.82 -10.29
CA ILE A 185 -2.57 -9.66 -9.45
C ILE A 185 -1.81 -10.81 -8.79
N ARG A 186 -0.65 -11.21 -9.33
CA ARG A 186 0.16 -12.29 -8.77
C ARG A 186 0.66 -11.99 -7.36
N PHE A 187 0.82 -10.72 -6.99
CA PHE A 187 1.20 -10.36 -5.62
C PHE A 187 0.14 -10.72 -4.57
N THR A 188 -1.11 -10.92 -4.98
CA THR A 188 -2.21 -11.26 -4.06
C THR A 188 -2.10 -12.65 -3.43
N LYS A 189 -1.19 -13.50 -3.94
CA LYS A 189 -0.88 -14.80 -3.33
C LYS A 189 0.05 -14.69 -2.12
N PHE A 190 0.82 -13.60 -2.04
CA PHE A 190 1.79 -13.39 -0.96
C PHE A 190 1.10 -12.77 0.24
N ARG A 191 1.66 -13.05 1.41
CA ARG A 191 1.19 -12.43 2.63
C ARG A 191 1.57 -10.94 2.66
N PRO A 192 0.75 -10.07 3.26
CA PRO A 192 1.09 -8.66 3.41
C PRO A 192 2.47 -8.38 4.04
N SER A 193 2.91 -9.17 5.02
CA SER A 193 4.24 -9.10 5.64
C SER A 193 5.33 -9.45 4.65
N THR A 194 5.16 -10.51 3.85
CA THR A 194 6.07 -10.89 2.76
C THR A 194 6.21 -9.74 1.77
N VAL A 195 5.10 -9.16 1.32
CA VAL A 195 5.13 -8.00 0.41
C VAL A 195 5.86 -6.81 1.03
N ALA A 196 5.67 -6.54 2.32
CA ALA A 196 6.37 -5.46 3.02
C ALA A 196 7.88 -5.71 3.14
N ALA A 197 8.26 -6.91 3.56
CA ALA A 197 9.64 -7.36 3.67
C ALA A 197 10.35 -7.32 2.31
N SER A 198 9.73 -7.86 1.26
CA SER A 198 10.25 -7.79 -0.11
C SER A 198 10.42 -6.36 -0.60
N ALA A 199 9.51 -5.45 -0.24
CA ALA A 199 9.62 -4.04 -0.64
C ALA A 199 10.78 -3.34 0.06
N ILE A 200 11.05 -3.66 1.32
CA ILE A 200 12.22 -3.17 2.05
C ILE A 200 13.50 -3.68 1.40
N LEU A 201 13.59 -4.99 1.15
CA LEU A 201 14.75 -5.61 0.51
C LEU A 201 15.00 -5.04 -0.88
N CYS A 202 13.95 -4.94 -1.71
CA CYS A 202 14.03 -4.36 -3.04
C CYS A 202 14.47 -2.88 -2.97
N ALA A 203 13.94 -2.07 -2.05
CA ALA A 203 14.35 -0.67 -1.90
C ALA A 203 15.82 -0.55 -1.50
N LEU A 204 16.27 -1.34 -0.52
CA LEU A 204 17.65 -1.29 -0.05
C LEU A 204 18.62 -1.74 -1.14
N GLU A 205 18.34 -2.83 -1.83
CA GLU A 205 19.20 -3.31 -2.91
C GLU A 205 19.30 -2.31 -4.08
N LYS A 206 18.20 -1.65 -4.45
CA LYS A 206 18.19 -0.73 -5.60
C LYS A 206 18.73 0.67 -5.26
N LEU A 207 18.57 1.13 -4.03
CA LEU A 207 18.98 2.48 -3.62
C LEU A 207 20.31 2.52 -2.88
N PHE A 208 20.69 1.41 -2.24
CA PHE A 208 21.90 1.28 -1.44
C PHE A 208 22.64 -0.04 -1.76
N PRO A 209 23.02 -0.28 -3.03
CA PRO A 209 23.63 -1.54 -3.46
C PRO A 209 24.97 -1.86 -2.81
N ASP A 210 25.66 -0.83 -2.30
CA ASP A 210 26.98 -0.95 -1.68
C ASP A 210 26.91 -1.20 -0.16
N ASP A 211 25.71 -1.27 0.44
CA ASP A 211 25.54 -1.59 1.86
C ASP A 211 25.75 -3.10 2.09
N PRO A 212 26.77 -3.52 2.87
CA PRO A 212 27.07 -4.93 3.10
C PRO A 212 26.15 -5.60 4.14
N THR A 213 25.17 -4.89 4.68
CA THR A 213 24.31 -5.39 5.77
C THR A 213 23.43 -6.55 5.29
N ASP A 214 23.50 -7.68 6.00
CA ASP A 214 22.59 -8.81 5.77
C ASP A 214 21.20 -8.55 6.36
N VAL A 215 20.42 -7.73 5.65
CA VAL A 215 19.06 -7.36 6.03
C VAL A 215 18.09 -8.55 5.93
N THR A 216 18.31 -9.46 4.98
CA THR A 216 17.45 -10.62 4.75
C THR A 216 17.38 -11.52 5.97
N SER A 217 18.53 -11.87 6.55
CA SER A 217 18.57 -12.72 7.75
C SER A 217 17.89 -12.06 8.95
N VAL A 218 18.06 -10.75 9.12
CA VAL A 218 17.40 -10.00 10.20
C VAL A 218 15.88 -10.05 10.02
N ILE A 219 15.37 -9.74 8.81
CA ILE A 219 13.94 -9.79 8.49
C ILE A 219 13.36 -11.19 8.76
N LEU A 220 14.01 -12.25 8.27
CA LEU A 220 13.54 -13.63 8.45
C LEU A 220 13.44 -14.00 9.94
N SER A 221 14.39 -13.53 10.77
CA SER A 221 14.37 -13.76 12.22
C SER A 221 13.21 -13.08 12.95
N ARG A 222 12.52 -12.12 12.32
CA ARG A 222 11.43 -11.34 12.93
C ARG A 222 10.03 -11.88 12.62
N TYR A 223 9.90 -12.91 11.80
CA TYR A 223 8.61 -13.55 11.58
C TYR A 223 8.12 -14.27 12.86
N ALA A 224 6.82 -14.22 13.13
CA ALA A 224 6.22 -14.85 14.31
C ALA A 224 6.46 -16.38 14.35
N HIS A 225 6.36 -17.02 13.20
CA HIS A 225 6.66 -18.43 12.99
C HIS A 225 7.54 -18.57 11.77
N PHE A 226 8.85 -18.76 11.96
CA PHE A 226 9.76 -19.02 10.84
C PHE A 226 9.69 -20.49 10.44
N ASP A 227 9.34 -20.75 9.19
CA ASP A 227 9.49 -22.05 8.54
C ASP A 227 10.15 -21.88 7.17
N SER A 228 10.51 -23.00 6.52
CA SER A 228 11.11 -22.97 5.19
C SER A 228 10.20 -22.34 4.13
N THR A 229 8.88 -22.38 4.34
CA THR A 229 7.91 -21.85 3.37
C THR A 229 7.97 -20.33 3.29
N ILE A 230 8.16 -19.64 4.42
CA ILE A 230 8.30 -18.17 4.44
C ILE A 230 9.57 -17.74 3.70
N LYS A 231 10.66 -18.49 3.86
CA LYS A 231 11.91 -18.19 3.16
C LYS A 231 11.73 -18.27 1.64
N ASP A 232 11.08 -19.33 1.16
CA ASP A 232 10.82 -19.53 -0.26
C ASP A 232 9.82 -18.50 -0.79
N GLU A 233 8.76 -18.21 -0.03
CA GLU A 233 7.75 -17.19 -0.35
C GLU A 233 8.39 -15.79 -0.45
N LEU A 234 9.28 -15.43 0.48
CA LEU A 234 10.00 -14.16 0.47
C LEU A 234 10.93 -14.05 -0.74
N ALA A 235 11.70 -15.10 -1.04
CA ALA A 235 12.60 -15.12 -2.18
C ALA A 235 11.83 -14.93 -3.50
N GLU A 236 10.73 -15.66 -3.68
CA GLU A 236 9.87 -15.52 -4.85
C GLU A 236 9.26 -14.10 -4.96
N CYS A 237 8.79 -13.55 -3.84
CA CYS A 237 8.20 -12.21 -3.81
C CYS A 237 9.24 -11.12 -4.13
N VAL A 238 10.47 -11.24 -3.62
CA VAL A 238 11.58 -10.33 -3.94
C VAL A 238 11.89 -10.33 -5.43
N GLU A 239 12.06 -11.51 -6.05
CA GLU A 239 12.37 -11.62 -7.47
C GLU A 239 11.26 -10.98 -8.35
N MET A 240 10.01 -11.28 -8.04
CA MET A 240 8.86 -10.69 -8.74
C MET A 240 8.84 -9.17 -8.57
N MET A 241 9.12 -8.67 -7.37
CA MET A 241 9.11 -7.25 -7.06
C MET A 241 10.24 -6.47 -7.70
N GLN A 242 11.44 -7.03 -7.77
CA GLN A 242 12.56 -6.45 -8.53
C GLN A 242 12.21 -6.33 -10.02
N THR A 243 11.55 -7.34 -10.59
CA THR A 243 11.06 -7.30 -11.98
C THR A 243 10.04 -6.18 -12.16
N THR A 244 9.06 -6.06 -11.25
CA THR A 244 8.08 -4.97 -11.26
C THR A 244 8.75 -3.60 -11.15
N TYR A 245 9.73 -3.46 -10.26
CA TYR A 245 10.52 -2.23 -10.11
C TYR A 245 11.21 -1.85 -11.43
N GLN A 246 11.94 -2.78 -12.04
CA GLN A 246 12.66 -2.52 -13.29
C GLN A 246 11.72 -2.12 -14.42
N ASN A 247 10.60 -2.83 -14.58
CA ASN A 247 9.60 -2.50 -15.59
C ASN A 247 9.01 -1.10 -15.38
N LYS A 248 8.76 -0.73 -14.12
CA LYS A 248 8.24 0.59 -13.79
C LYS A 248 9.25 1.69 -14.07
N MET A 249 10.52 1.48 -13.70
CA MET A 249 11.61 2.41 -14.00
C MET A 249 11.80 2.59 -15.51
N ASN A 250 11.84 1.50 -16.28
CA ASN A 250 11.94 1.55 -17.74
C ASN A 250 10.77 2.35 -18.36
N SER A 251 9.55 2.10 -17.89
CA SER A 251 8.37 2.83 -18.34
C SER A 251 8.44 4.33 -18.03
N LEU A 252 9.01 4.71 -16.89
CA LEU A 252 9.19 6.11 -16.50
C LEU A 252 10.23 6.79 -17.40
N VAL A 253 11.38 6.14 -17.64
CA VAL A 253 12.44 6.62 -18.54
C VAL A 253 11.93 6.85 -19.97
N ILE A 254 11.09 5.93 -20.46
CA ILE A 254 10.43 6.08 -21.77
C ILE A 254 9.49 7.29 -21.75
N ALA A 255 8.69 7.46 -20.69
CA ALA A 255 7.73 8.54 -20.58
C ALA A 255 8.39 9.92 -20.43
N THR A 256 9.57 10.00 -19.82
CA THR A 256 10.36 11.24 -19.68
C THR A 256 11.23 11.54 -20.91
N GLY A 257 11.27 10.66 -21.91
CA GLY A 257 11.99 10.89 -23.16
C GLY A 257 13.52 10.76 -23.05
N LEU A 258 14.04 10.11 -22.01
CA LEU A 258 15.47 9.94 -21.75
C LEU A 258 16.14 8.83 -22.59
N ILE A 259 15.48 8.34 -23.66
CA ILE A 259 16.15 7.52 -24.67
C ILE A 259 16.88 8.46 -25.62
N ASN A 260 18.18 8.67 -25.36
CA ASN A 260 19.08 9.28 -26.32
C ASN A 260 19.15 8.42 -27.59
N ASP A 261 18.87 9.06 -28.72
CA ASP A 261 19.28 8.64 -30.06
C ASP A 261 20.77 8.23 -30.05
N GLY A 262 21.06 6.98 -30.42
CA GLY A 262 22.42 6.50 -30.28
C GLY A 262 22.81 5.20 -30.97
N VAL A 263 22.01 4.65 -31.89
CA VAL A 263 22.51 3.65 -32.85
C VAL A 263 21.82 3.85 -34.21
N ARG A 264 22.30 4.82 -34.99
CA ARG A 264 22.18 4.70 -36.45
C ARG A 264 23.28 3.75 -36.91
N THR A 265 22.91 2.50 -37.13
CA THR A 265 23.64 1.62 -38.04
C THR A 265 23.56 2.20 -39.45
N SER A 266 24.52 3.04 -39.84
CA SER A 266 24.77 3.30 -41.25
C SER A 266 25.71 2.23 -41.78
N GLN A 267 25.23 1.45 -42.75
CA GLN A 267 26.02 0.58 -43.60
C GLN A 267 27.18 1.36 -44.26
N PRO A 268 28.32 0.71 -44.56
CA PRO A 268 29.47 1.39 -45.15
C PRO A 268 29.34 1.50 -46.67
N LEU A 269 29.65 2.67 -47.22
CA LEU A 269 30.09 2.80 -48.60
C LEU A 269 31.62 2.82 -48.61
N ASN A 270 32.19 1.84 -49.31
CA ASN A 270 33.60 1.76 -49.66
C ASN A 270 34.02 2.96 -50.51
N LEU A 271 35.20 3.51 -50.23
CA LEU A 271 36.19 4.02 -51.19
C LEU A 271 37.56 3.98 -50.50
N VAL A 272 38.53 3.37 -51.19
CA VAL A 272 39.92 3.05 -50.75
C VAL A 272 40.88 4.19 -51.21
N PRO A 273 42.20 4.13 -50.95
CA PRO A 273 42.96 4.73 -49.84
C PRO A 273 43.85 5.92 -50.28
N ASP A 274 44.49 6.64 -49.35
CA ASP A 274 45.94 6.91 -49.48
C ASP A 274 46.62 7.46 -48.21
N GLU A 275 47.78 6.85 -47.98
CA GLU A 275 49.03 7.19 -47.29
C GLU A 275 49.20 8.19 -46.12
N ALA A 276 49.98 7.68 -45.15
CA ALA A 276 51.13 8.30 -44.45
C ALA A 276 50.95 9.15 -43.18
N SER A 277 51.38 8.51 -42.08
CA SER A 277 52.44 8.97 -41.16
C SER A 277 52.09 9.60 -39.81
N THR A 278 52.81 9.06 -38.81
CA THR A 278 53.30 9.65 -37.55
C THR A 278 52.38 9.70 -36.32
N ALA A 279 52.72 8.87 -35.34
CA ALA A 279 52.46 9.08 -33.90
C ALA A 279 53.42 10.18 -33.35
N PRO A 280 53.21 10.80 -32.16
CA PRO A 280 53.18 10.07 -30.89
C PRO A 280 52.25 10.60 -29.77
N SER A 281 52.07 9.72 -28.77
CA SER A 281 51.89 9.98 -27.32
C SER A 281 50.68 10.78 -26.80
N GLY A 282 49.92 10.18 -25.88
CA GLY A 282 48.99 10.88 -25.01
C GLY A 282 48.18 9.93 -24.13
N SER A 283 48.53 9.91 -22.84
CA SER A 283 47.95 9.15 -21.73
C SER A 283 46.47 9.46 -21.43
N GLY A 284 45.75 8.46 -20.92
CA GLY A 284 44.69 8.64 -19.92
C GLY A 284 43.25 8.69 -20.45
N LYS A 285 42.52 7.58 -20.30
CA LYS A 285 41.04 7.58 -20.22
C LYS A 285 40.56 6.43 -19.30
N GLU A 286 40.62 6.67 -18.01
CA GLU A 286 39.74 6.07 -17.00
C GLU A 286 39.26 7.25 -16.16
N SER A 287 38.08 7.81 -16.48
CA SER A 287 37.39 8.83 -15.66
C SER A 287 36.09 9.35 -16.30
N VAL A 288 35.82 9.06 -17.58
CA VAL A 288 34.60 9.56 -18.25
C VAL A 288 33.39 8.63 -18.04
N GLU A 289 33.59 7.32 -17.86
CA GLU A 289 32.48 6.38 -17.63
C GLU A 289 31.95 6.39 -16.19
N GLU A 290 32.80 6.51 -15.17
CA GLU A 290 32.35 6.59 -13.77
C GLU A 290 31.59 7.88 -13.46
N GLY A 291 32.02 9.02 -14.02
CA GLY A 291 31.33 10.31 -13.85
C GLY A 291 29.95 10.31 -14.49
N SER A 292 29.82 9.71 -15.68
CA SER A 292 28.54 9.59 -16.39
C SER A 292 27.58 8.66 -15.66
N GLN A 293 28.06 7.53 -15.12
CA GLN A 293 27.23 6.62 -14.33
C GLN A 293 26.80 7.18 -12.97
N ARG A 294 27.65 7.97 -12.29
CA ARG A 294 27.27 8.66 -11.05
C ARG A 294 26.24 9.75 -11.31
N HIS A 295 26.41 10.52 -12.38
CA HIS A 295 25.45 11.56 -12.74
C HIS A 295 24.09 10.94 -13.11
N ILE A 296 24.06 9.87 -13.92
CA ILE A 296 22.81 9.14 -14.22
C ILE A 296 22.17 8.55 -12.95
N LYS A 297 22.95 8.02 -11.99
CA LYS A 297 22.41 7.52 -10.72
C LYS A 297 21.83 8.63 -9.83
N GLU A 298 22.48 9.79 -9.77
CA GLU A 298 21.98 10.99 -9.07
C GLU A 298 20.72 11.53 -9.74
N THR A 299 20.70 11.66 -11.08
CA THR A 299 19.52 12.13 -11.82
C THR A 299 18.36 11.15 -11.70
N VAL A 300 18.61 9.83 -11.73
CA VAL A 300 17.57 8.81 -11.50
C VAL A 300 17.07 8.81 -10.06
N ALA A 301 17.91 9.11 -9.06
CA ALA A 301 17.50 9.24 -7.66
C ALA A 301 16.71 10.54 -7.40
N GLU A 302 17.06 11.63 -8.08
CA GLU A 302 16.40 12.94 -8.00
C GLU A 302 15.09 12.98 -8.81
N GLU A 303 15.04 12.37 -10.00
CA GLU A 303 13.80 12.16 -10.75
C GLU A 303 12.92 11.08 -10.12
N ALA A 304 13.51 10.06 -9.48
CA ALA A 304 12.75 9.20 -8.58
C ALA A 304 12.14 10.05 -7.48
N SER A 305 12.89 10.98 -6.85
CA SER A 305 12.39 11.94 -5.86
C SER A 305 11.26 12.86 -6.38
N GLU A 306 11.27 13.29 -7.64
CA GLU A 306 10.18 14.08 -8.25
C GLU A 306 8.96 13.24 -8.69
N ALA A 307 9.16 12.07 -9.31
CA ALA A 307 8.11 11.06 -9.49
C ALA A 307 7.61 10.51 -8.13
N VAL A 308 8.33 10.83 -7.05
CA VAL A 308 8.00 10.58 -5.65
C VAL A 308 7.15 11.65 -4.99
N ALA A 309 7.21 12.89 -5.44
CA ALA A 309 6.42 13.99 -4.89
C ALA A 309 4.90 13.83 -5.12
N GLY A 310 4.47 13.02 -6.10
CA GLY A 310 3.04 12.84 -6.43
C GLY A 310 2.28 11.80 -5.60
N ILE A 311 2.94 11.06 -4.70
CA ILE A 311 2.31 10.03 -3.85
C ILE A 311 2.33 10.55 -2.42
N GLN A 312 1.28 11.29 -2.05
CA GLN A 312 1.10 11.75 -0.68
C GLN A 312 0.39 10.65 0.13
N MET A 313 1.02 10.25 1.24
CA MET A 313 0.48 9.29 2.21
C MET A 313 0.07 10.08 3.44
N VAL A 314 -1.20 10.08 3.83
CA VAL A 314 -1.63 10.71 5.08
C VAL A 314 -1.16 9.84 6.26
N PRO A 315 -0.55 10.38 7.31
CA PRO A 315 -0.18 9.59 8.49
C PRO A 315 -1.40 8.89 9.11
N GLU A 316 -1.26 7.63 9.54
CA GLU A 316 -2.29 6.98 10.36
C GLU A 316 -2.40 7.71 11.70
N GLN A 317 -3.58 8.21 12.05
CA GLN A 317 -3.83 8.73 13.39
C GLN A 317 -3.97 7.53 14.35
N SER A 318 -3.12 7.49 15.38
CA SER A 318 -3.31 6.56 16.48
C SER A 318 -4.61 6.92 17.20
N LEU A 319 -5.56 5.99 17.24
CA LEU A 319 -6.69 6.05 18.17
C LEU A 319 -6.10 6.00 19.59
N SER A 320 -5.95 7.17 20.22
CA SER A 320 -5.75 7.24 21.66
C SER A 320 -7.03 6.75 22.36
N PRO A 321 -6.92 6.02 23.48
CA PRO A 321 -8.10 5.70 24.28
C PRO A 321 -8.68 7.01 24.78
N ALA A 322 -9.95 7.28 24.49
CA ALA A 322 -10.66 8.37 25.12
C ALA A 322 -10.66 8.15 26.63
N ASP A 323 -10.01 9.06 27.37
CA ASP A 323 -10.16 9.17 28.82
C ASP A 323 -11.62 9.50 29.13
N GLY A 324 -12.39 8.46 29.47
CA GLY A 324 -13.69 8.60 30.07
C GLY A 324 -13.56 9.09 31.51
N GLN A 325 -13.60 10.41 31.72
CA GLN A 325 -14.02 10.96 32.99
C GLN A 325 -15.56 10.93 33.06
N GLU A 326 -16.11 9.81 33.51
CA GLU A 326 -17.45 9.79 34.13
C GLU A 326 -17.36 10.54 35.47
N SER A 327 -17.84 11.78 35.50
CA SER A 327 -18.17 12.46 36.75
C SER A 327 -19.49 11.89 37.28
N LEU A 328 -19.37 11.05 38.30
CA LEU A 328 -20.45 10.65 39.20
C LEU A 328 -21.05 11.90 39.87
N GLU A 329 -22.26 12.29 39.50
CA GLU A 329 -23.10 13.12 40.36
C GLU A 329 -23.93 12.20 41.27
N GLU A 330 -23.47 12.07 42.51
CA GLU A 330 -24.21 11.50 43.63
C GLU A 330 -25.46 12.33 43.90
N GLY A 331 -26.62 11.66 43.86
CA GLY A 331 -27.89 12.22 44.27
C GLY A 331 -28.00 12.27 45.79
N ASP A 332 -28.28 13.47 46.32
CA ASP A 332 -28.69 13.65 47.70
C ASP A 332 -30.22 13.79 47.77
N ARG A 333 -30.85 12.89 48.53
CA ARG A 333 -32.25 13.02 48.97
C ARG A 333 -32.21 13.91 50.21
N ASP A 334 -33.14 14.86 50.34
CA ASP A 334 -34.28 14.75 51.26
C ASP A 334 -35.14 16.03 51.30
N ARG A 335 -36.40 15.82 51.67
CA ARG A 335 -37.43 16.76 52.19
C ARG A 335 -38.33 17.52 51.21
N GLY A 336 -39.50 16.88 50.97
CA GLY A 336 -40.63 17.22 51.83
C GLY A 336 -41.89 17.80 51.15
N LYS A 337 -43.03 17.21 51.56
CA LYS A 337 -44.43 17.70 51.50
C LYS A 337 -45.13 17.50 50.15
N SER A 338 -46.01 16.50 50.01
CA SER A 338 -47.38 16.38 50.55
C SER A 338 -48.43 16.93 49.58
N GLN A 339 -49.54 16.17 49.48
CA GLN A 339 -50.81 16.47 48.80
C GLN A 339 -50.80 16.29 47.28
N SER A 340 -51.85 15.84 46.61
CA SER A 340 -53.12 15.20 46.96
C SER A 340 -53.79 14.89 45.62
N LEU A 341 -54.25 13.65 45.44
CA LEU A 341 -55.49 13.24 44.75
C LEU A 341 -55.96 14.07 43.52
N ARG A 342 -56.00 13.43 42.33
CA ARG A 342 -57.24 12.99 41.62
C ARG A 342 -56.96 12.67 40.13
N LYS A 343 -57.31 11.44 39.73
CA LYS A 343 -57.85 11.13 38.39
C LYS A 343 -59.30 11.66 38.31
N PRO A 344 -59.85 11.97 37.12
CA PRO A 344 -60.54 10.95 36.30
C PRO A 344 -60.11 11.02 34.81
N VAL A 345 -60.01 9.91 34.09
CA VAL A 345 -61.07 9.29 33.27
C VAL A 345 -61.70 10.27 32.27
N GLN A 346 -61.24 10.22 31.01
CA GLN A 346 -61.98 9.64 29.89
C GLN A 346 -60.98 9.13 28.84
#